data_AF-A0A838GGN7-F1
#
_entry.id   AF-A0A838GGN7-F1
#
_cell.length_a   1.000
_cell.length_b   1.000
_cell.length_c   1.000
_cell.angle_alpha   90.00
_cell.angle_beta   90.00
_cell.angle_gamma   90.00
#
_symmetry.space_group_name_H-M   'P 1'
#
loop_
_entity.id
_entity.type
_entity.pdbx_description
1 polymer ?
#
loop_
_entity_poly.entity_id
_entity_poly.type
_entity_poly.pdbx_seq_one_letter_code
_entity_poly.pdbx_strand_id
1 'polypeptide(L)'
;MVDAAVVEVVRPFLDVAGPDAAELEALDRDEQSAELPNALGADLGTDLGTDLGRGQEIAGIDRQPDLDGLGATTDLVRVYLREIGRRKLLTADEEVDLARRIEVGLFAAAKLAEPSTIDIEWRWDLAALVRDGELAKVRIIEANLRLVVSVAKRYVGRGVPMLDLVQEGNLGLIRAVEKFDYAKGFKFSTYATWWIRQAISRALADQSRTIRVPIHVADAMNRVLRAQRDLHQQLGRAATPA
;
A
#
# COMPACT_ATOMS: atom_id res chain seq x y z
N MET A 1 31.45 -8.44 1.64
CA MET A 1 31.33 -8.38 3.11
C MET A 1 31.28 -6.93 3.49
N VAL A 2 30.10 -6.37 3.71
CA VAL A 2 29.98 -5.00 4.22
C VAL A 2 30.45 -5.04 5.67
N ASP A 3 31.44 -4.21 5.98
CA ASP A 3 32.16 -4.19 7.25
C ASP A 3 31.21 -4.01 8.44
N ALA A 4 31.43 -4.74 9.53
CA ALA A 4 30.60 -4.67 10.74
C ALA A 4 30.59 -3.25 11.35
N ALA A 5 31.62 -2.46 11.04
CA ALA A 5 31.71 -1.04 11.38
C ALA A 5 30.63 -0.17 10.73
N VAL A 6 30.14 -0.51 9.51
CA VAL A 6 29.05 0.23 8.86
C VAL A 6 27.74 0.00 9.61
N VAL A 7 27.51 -1.21 10.13
CA VAL A 7 26.29 -1.57 10.88
C VAL A 7 26.26 -0.89 12.26
N GLU A 8 27.40 -0.76 12.94
CA GLU A 8 27.49 -0.08 14.24
C GLU A 8 27.33 1.46 14.15
N VAL A 9 27.82 2.08 13.07
CA VAL A 9 27.70 3.54 12.87
C VAL A 9 26.27 3.96 12.50
N VAL A 10 25.46 3.05 11.96
CA VAL A 10 24.07 3.30 11.52
C VAL A 10 23.07 3.27 12.67
N ARG A 11 23.32 2.48 13.73
CA ARG A 11 22.40 2.28 14.86
C ARG A 11 21.92 3.59 15.53
N PRO A 12 22.78 4.59 15.79
CA PRO A 12 22.37 5.80 16.51
C PRO A 12 21.61 6.83 15.65
N PHE A 13 21.66 6.73 14.31
CA PHE A 13 20.98 7.68 13.41
C PHE A 13 19.56 7.24 13.02
N LEU A 14 19.18 6.01 13.37
CA LEU A 14 17.84 5.44 13.15
C LEU A 14 16.91 5.60 14.36
N ASP A 15 17.37 6.26 15.44
CA ASP A 15 16.58 6.52 16.66
C ASP A 15 15.53 7.64 16.50
N VAL A 16 15.14 7.97 15.26
CA VAL A 16 13.81 8.52 15.02
C VAL A 16 12.89 7.33 14.92
N ALA A 17 12.42 6.85 16.07
CA ALA A 17 11.34 5.89 16.17
C ALA A 17 10.21 6.35 15.24
N GLY A 18 10.13 5.74 14.06
CA GLY A 18 8.90 5.73 13.29
C GLY A 18 7.85 5.08 14.18
N PRO A 19 6.60 5.58 14.16
CA PRO A 19 5.67 5.30 15.24
C PRO A 19 5.58 3.80 15.53
N ASP A 20 5.65 3.47 16.82
CA ASP A 20 5.50 2.08 17.24
C ASP A 20 4.11 1.55 16.82
N ALA A 21 3.92 0.23 16.89
CA ALA A 21 2.63 -0.35 16.49
C ALA A 21 1.45 0.22 17.32
N ALA A 22 1.71 0.75 18.52
CA ALA A 22 0.73 1.41 19.38
C ALA A 22 0.50 2.89 19.01
N GLU A 23 1.46 3.58 18.40
CA GLU A 23 1.31 4.91 17.82
C GLU A 23 0.62 4.87 16.45
N LEU A 24 0.78 3.78 15.69
CA LEU A 24 -0.09 3.48 14.55
C LEU A 24 -1.54 3.19 15.01
N GLU A 25 -1.71 2.58 16.19
CA GLU A 25 -3.00 2.38 16.87
C GLU A 25 -3.56 3.68 17.53
N ALA A 26 -2.69 4.66 17.80
CA ALA A 26 -3.09 5.98 18.29
C ALA A 26 -3.46 6.94 17.15
N LEU A 27 -2.78 6.86 16.00
CA LEU A 27 -3.18 7.52 14.75
C LEU A 27 -4.51 6.95 14.20
N ASP A 28 -4.82 5.69 14.52
CA ASP A 28 -6.13 5.08 14.36
C ASP A 28 -7.24 5.85 15.12
N ARG A 29 -6.95 6.61 16.20
CA ARG A 29 -7.98 7.40 16.91
C ARG A 29 -8.32 8.73 16.23
N ASP A 30 -7.32 9.39 15.65
CA ASP A 30 -7.55 10.64 14.92
C ASP A 30 -8.20 10.35 13.54
N GLU A 31 -7.88 9.21 12.91
CA GLU A 31 -8.62 8.71 11.74
C GLU A 31 -9.97 8.04 12.09
N GLN A 32 -10.19 7.53 13.32
CA GLN A 32 -11.52 7.07 13.76
C GLN A 32 -12.55 8.21 13.84
N SER A 33 -12.13 9.48 13.90
CA SER A 33 -13.07 10.61 13.76
C SER A 33 -13.50 10.84 12.29
N ALA A 34 -12.66 10.39 11.35
CA ALA A 34 -12.88 10.34 9.91
C ALA A 34 -13.13 8.88 9.47
N GLU A 35 -14.17 8.26 10.03
CA GLU A 35 -14.61 6.92 9.60
C GLU A 35 -15.01 6.91 8.11
N LEU A 36 -14.07 6.56 7.23
CA LEU A 36 -14.42 5.96 5.95
C LEU A 36 -14.97 4.54 6.22
N PRO A 37 -16.16 4.17 5.71
CA PRO A 37 -16.89 3.01 6.18
C PRO A 37 -16.15 1.68 6.06
N ASN A 38 -16.11 0.97 7.18
CA ASN A 38 -16.20 -0.48 7.24
C ASN A 38 -17.59 -0.93 6.73
N ALA A 39 -17.85 -0.80 5.42
CA ALA A 39 -19.09 -1.30 4.80
C ALA A 39 -19.00 -2.77 4.36
N LEU A 40 -18.02 -3.54 4.83
CA LEU A 40 -17.89 -4.96 4.45
C LEU A 40 -17.50 -5.91 5.60
N GLY A 41 -17.56 -5.46 6.86
CA GLY A 41 -17.28 -6.32 8.03
C GLY A 41 -18.36 -7.35 8.36
N ALA A 42 -19.54 -7.29 7.72
CA ALA A 42 -20.66 -8.18 8.03
C ALA A 42 -20.79 -9.41 7.10
N ASP A 43 -19.96 -9.51 6.05
CA ASP A 43 -19.94 -10.68 5.14
C ASP A 43 -18.53 -11.28 4.96
N LEU A 44 -17.55 -10.82 5.75
CA LEU A 44 -16.24 -11.46 5.82
C LEU A 44 -16.24 -12.46 6.99
N GLY A 45 -17.07 -13.49 6.84
CA GLY A 45 -16.88 -14.72 7.60
C GLY A 45 -15.46 -15.24 7.40
N THR A 46 -14.70 -15.28 8.49
CA THR A 46 -13.86 -16.43 8.86
C THR A 46 -12.91 -17.05 7.81
N ASP A 47 -12.29 -16.30 6.89
CA ASP A 47 -11.34 -16.94 5.94
C ASP A 47 -10.02 -16.18 5.65
N LEU A 48 -9.74 -15.09 6.37
CA LEU A 48 -8.43 -14.41 6.30
C LEU A 48 -7.48 -14.78 7.45
N GLY A 49 -7.93 -15.64 8.37
CA GLY A 49 -7.19 -16.03 9.57
C GLY A 49 -6.28 -17.26 9.44
N THR A 50 -6.34 -18.02 8.34
CA THR A 50 -5.70 -19.35 8.32
C THR A 50 -4.95 -19.75 7.04
N ASP A 51 -4.92 -18.94 5.97
CA ASP A 51 -4.38 -19.43 4.68
C ASP A 51 -3.24 -18.61 4.04
N LEU A 52 -2.65 -17.64 4.75
CA LEU A 52 -1.45 -16.93 4.27
C LEU A 52 -0.13 -17.63 4.68
N GLY A 53 -0.24 -18.83 5.27
CA GLY A 53 0.85 -19.66 5.77
C GLY A 53 1.22 -20.86 4.89
N ARG A 54 0.49 -21.15 3.80
CA ARG A 54 0.90 -22.15 2.82
C ARG A 54 1.40 -21.47 1.56
N GLY A 55 2.62 -21.79 1.16
CA GLY A 55 3.18 -21.46 -0.15
C GLY A 55 2.41 -22.16 -1.25
N GLN A 56 1.19 -21.71 -1.50
CA GLN A 56 0.40 -22.12 -2.64
C GLN A 56 0.66 -21.10 -3.74
N GLU A 57 1.35 -21.56 -4.78
CA GLU A 57 1.47 -20.86 -6.03
C GLU A 57 0.11 -20.27 -6.40
N ILE A 58 0.09 -18.97 -6.71
CA ILE A 58 -1.10 -18.31 -7.26
C ILE A 58 -1.29 -18.74 -8.72
N ALA A 59 -1.31 -20.06 -8.96
CA ALA A 59 -1.69 -20.71 -10.19
C ALA A 59 -3.22 -20.66 -10.28
N GLY A 60 -3.76 -19.52 -10.73
CA GLY A 60 -5.21 -19.36 -10.80
C GLY A 60 -5.74 -17.98 -11.17
N ILE A 61 -4.93 -17.06 -11.69
CA ILE A 61 -5.45 -15.84 -12.34
C ILE A 61 -5.85 -16.16 -13.79
N ASP A 62 -6.62 -17.22 -13.98
CA ASP A 62 -7.21 -17.60 -15.28
C ASP A 62 -8.75 -17.62 -15.23
N ARG A 63 -9.34 -17.17 -14.11
CA ARG A 63 -10.77 -16.89 -14.06
C ARG A 63 -11.02 -15.49 -14.60
N GLN A 64 -11.22 -15.44 -15.92
CA GLN A 64 -11.68 -14.29 -16.69
C GLN A 64 -12.85 -13.60 -15.96
N PRO A 65 -12.72 -12.34 -15.52
CA PRO A 65 -13.87 -11.56 -15.13
C PRO A 65 -14.59 -11.10 -16.40
N ASP A 66 -15.90 -11.34 -16.48
CA ASP A 66 -16.78 -10.71 -17.46
C ASP A 66 -16.70 -9.19 -17.29
N LEU A 67 -15.91 -8.56 -18.16
CA LEU A 67 -15.72 -7.11 -18.27
C LEU A 67 -16.21 -6.64 -19.66
N ASP A 68 -17.33 -7.21 -20.08
CA ASP A 68 -17.94 -6.99 -21.39
C ASP A 68 -18.77 -5.71 -21.37
N GLY A 69 -18.10 -4.59 -21.61
CA GLY A 69 -18.75 -3.30 -21.80
C GLY A 69 -17.78 -2.13 -21.84
N LEU A 70 -16.89 -2.10 -22.84
CA LEU A 70 -16.11 -0.95 -23.40
C LEU A 70 -14.75 -1.46 -23.92
N GLY A 71 -14.72 -1.90 -25.17
CA GLY A 71 -13.62 -2.68 -25.78
C GLY A 71 -12.23 -2.02 -25.87
N ALA A 72 -12.07 -0.72 -25.55
CA ALA A 72 -10.76 -0.06 -25.53
C ALA A 72 -10.14 0.00 -24.11
N THR A 73 -10.95 0.28 -23.09
CA THR A 73 -10.49 0.36 -21.69
C THR A 73 -10.19 -1.02 -21.13
N THR A 74 -10.95 -2.04 -21.54
CA THR A 74 -10.70 -3.44 -21.17
C THR A 74 -9.34 -3.94 -21.70
N ASP A 75 -8.87 -3.42 -22.83
CA ASP A 75 -7.57 -3.81 -23.40
C ASP A 75 -6.39 -3.20 -22.63
N LEU A 76 -6.50 -1.94 -22.19
CA LEU A 76 -5.47 -1.29 -21.35
C LEU A 76 -5.31 -2.01 -20.00
N VAL A 77 -6.42 -2.40 -19.36
CA VAL A 77 -6.38 -3.18 -18.12
C VAL A 77 -5.68 -4.53 -18.36
N ARG A 78 -6.00 -5.22 -19.46
CA ARG A 78 -5.36 -6.51 -19.78
C ARG A 78 -3.87 -6.36 -20.04
N VAL A 79 -3.44 -5.33 -20.76
CA VAL A 79 -2.02 -5.04 -21.00
C VAL A 79 -1.29 -4.80 -19.69
N TYR A 80 -1.86 -3.98 -18.80
CA TYR A 80 -1.27 -3.71 -17.48
C TYR A 80 -1.16 -4.97 -16.63
N LEU A 81 -2.23 -5.76 -16.52
CA LEU A 81 -2.25 -7.00 -15.73
C LEU A 81 -1.24 -8.02 -16.25
N ARG A 82 -1.07 -8.11 -17.57
CA ARG A 82 -0.05 -8.96 -18.19
C ARG A 82 1.36 -8.51 -17.79
N GLU A 83 1.64 -7.22 -17.82
CA GLU A 83 2.97 -6.70 -17.52
C GLU A 83 3.36 -6.93 -16.05
N ILE A 84 2.47 -6.61 -15.11
CA ILE A 84 2.74 -6.86 -13.68
C ILE A 84 2.80 -8.35 -13.34
N GLY A 85 2.14 -9.20 -14.13
CA GLY A 85 2.16 -10.66 -13.97
C GLY A 85 3.50 -11.30 -14.33
N ARG A 86 4.34 -10.63 -15.13
CA ARG A 86 5.66 -11.13 -15.55
C ARG A 86 6.72 -10.98 -14.45
N ARG A 87 6.50 -10.11 -13.48
CA ARG A 87 7.42 -9.86 -12.38
C ARG A 87 7.28 -10.98 -11.34
N LYS A 88 8.43 -11.53 -10.90
CA LYS A 88 8.46 -12.58 -9.89
C LYS A 88 8.06 -12.00 -8.52
N LEU A 89 7.34 -12.80 -7.74
CA LEU A 89 7.03 -12.49 -6.35
C LEU A 89 8.30 -12.64 -5.50
N LEU A 90 8.40 -11.83 -4.45
CA LEU A 90 9.52 -11.88 -3.52
C LEU A 90 9.26 -12.91 -2.42
N THR A 91 10.34 -13.52 -1.93
CA THR A 91 10.31 -14.24 -0.66
C THR A 91 10.47 -13.28 0.51
N ALA A 92 10.18 -13.74 1.74
CA ALA A 92 10.38 -12.93 2.94
C ALA A 92 11.85 -12.49 3.11
N ASP A 93 12.81 -13.37 2.79
CA ASP A 93 14.23 -13.04 2.87
C ASP A 93 14.63 -12.00 1.81
N GLU A 94 14.08 -12.10 0.60
CA GLU A 94 14.29 -11.10 -0.45
C GLU A 94 13.69 -9.73 -0.09
N GLU A 95 12.54 -9.69 0.59
CA GLU A 95 11.94 -8.46 1.11
C GLU A 95 12.88 -7.76 2.09
N VAL A 96 13.46 -8.51 3.03
CA VAL A 96 14.42 -7.99 4.02
C VAL A 96 15.70 -7.48 3.35
N ASP A 97 16.25 -8.24 2.40
CA ASP A 97 17.47 -7.84 1.70
C ASP A 97 17.27 -6.58 0.84
N LEU A 98 16.12 -6.46 0.16
CA LEU A 98 15.80 -5.24 -0.58
C LEU A 98 15.59 -4.05 0.35
N ALA A 99 14.89 -4.23 1.46
CA ALA A 99 14.68 -3.15 2.44
C ALA A 99 16.01 -2.63 3.02
N ARG A 100 16.94 -3.53 3.36
CA ARG A 100 18.29 -3.16 3.81
C ARG A 100 19.05 -2.37 2.75
N ARG A 101 19.00 -2.77 1.48
CA ARG A 101 19.66 -2.05 0.38
C ARG A 101 19.09 -0.65 0.17
N ILE A 102 17.77 -0.49 0.33
CA ILE A 102 17.10 0.82 0.28
C ILE A 102 17.62 1.72 1.39
N GLU A 103 17.72 1.23 2.63
CA GLU A 103 18.25 2.00 3.76
C GLU A 103 19.71 2.43 3.54
N VAL A 104 20.56 1.49 3.10
CA VAL A 104 21.97 1.77 2.81
C VAL A 104 22.11 2.84 1.71
N GLY A 105 21.31 2.74 0.64
CA GLY A 105 21.31 3.73 -0.43
C GLY A 105 20.83 5.10 0.04
N LEU A 106 19.80 5.16 0.89
CA LEU A 106 19.30 6.41 1.46
C LEU A 106 20.35 7.08 2.37
N PHE A 107 21.04 6.29 3.19
CA PHE A 107 22.13 6.78 4.02
C PHE A 107 23.30 7.30 3.17
N ALA A 108 23.67 6.58 2.12
CA ALA A 108 24.71 7.01 1.19
C ALA A 108 24.34 8.33 0.49
N ALA A 109 23.06 8.51 0.12
CA ALA A 109 22.56 9.75 -0.47
C ALA A 109 22.65 10.92 0.52
N ALA A 110 22.26 10.68 1.79
CA ALA A 110 22.37 11.68 2.84
C ALA A 110 23.83 12.10 3.07
N LYS A 111 24.75 11.13 3.11
CA LYS A 111 26.19 11.40 3.24
C LYS A 111 26.76 12.21 2.09
N LEU A 112 26.34 11.95 0.86
CA LEU A 112 26.75 12.75 -0.32
C LEU A 112 26.21 14.18 -0.30
N ALA A 113 25.06 14.41 0.36
CA ALA A 113 24.45 15.73 0.48
C ALA A 113 25.09 16.59 1.58
N GLU A 114 25.78 15.98 2.55
CA GLU A 114 26.52 16.72 3.58
C GLU A 114 27.64 17.56 2.93
N PRO A 115 27.81 18.86 3.28
CA PRO A 115 28.83 19.74 2.70
C PRO A 115 30.30 19.39 3.02
N SER A 116 30.58 18.16 3.43
CA SER A 116 31.90 17.73 3.87
C SER A 116 32.85 17.44 2.70
N THR A 117 34.16 17.57 2.96
CA THR A 117 35.21 17.18 2.01
C THR A 117 35.33 15.66 2.00
N ILE A 118 34.47 15.02 1.21
CA ILE A 118 34.50 13.58 0.96
C ILE A 118 35.57 13.31 -0.10
N ASP A 119 36.42 12.32 0.15
CA ASP A 119 37.42 11.85 -0.82
C ASP A 119 36.77 11.43 -2.15
N ILE A 120 37.49 11.61 -3.26
CA ILE A 120 36.97 11.32 -4.60
C ILE A 120 36.54 9.87 -4.68
N GLU A 121 37.39 8.91 -4.30
CA GLU A 121 37.05 7.47 -4.35
C GLU A 121 35.80 7.16 -3.53
N TRP A 122 35.72 7.70 -2.31
CA TRP A 122 34.59 7.50 -1.43
C TRP A 122 33.27 8.04 -2.00
N ARG A 123 33.31 9.12 -2.81
CA ARG A 123 32.12 9.61 -3.53
C ARG A 123 31.60 8.64 -4.58
N TRP A 124 32.48 7.93 -5.30
CA TRP A 124 32.06 6.95 -6.31
C TRP A 124 31.39 5.74 -5.64
N ASP A 125 31.94 5.27 -4.53
CA ASP A 125 31.36 4.16 -3.75
C ASP A 125 29.97 4.53 -3.20
N LEU A 126 29.83 5.73 -2.62
CA LEU A 126 28.55 6.21 -2.15
C LEU A 126 27.53 6.34 -3.29
N ALA A 127 27.94 6.87 -4.45
CA ALA A 127 27.06 6.97 -5.60
C ALA A 127 26.60 5.59 -6.12
N ALA A 128 27.47 4.58 -6.04
CA ALA A 128 27.11 3.21 -6.38
C ALA A 128 26.06 2.64 -5.42
N LEU A 129 26.20 2.89 -4.11
CA LEU A 129 25.22 2.48 -3.09
C LEU A 129 23.87 3.18 -3.27
N VAL A 130 23.86 4.49 -3.59
CA VAL A 130 22.62 5.22 -3.91
C VAL A 130 21.88 4.55 -5.05
N ARG A 131 22.58 4.29 -6.16
CA ARG A 131 21.99 3.64 -7.33
C ARG A 131 21.48 2.23 -7.00
N ASP A 132 22.21 1.47 -6.19
CA ASP A 132 21.78 0.14 -5.77
C ASP A 132 20.49 0.18 -4.92
N GLY A 133 20.37 1.16 -4.02
CA GLY A 133 19.18 1.40 -3.22
C GLY A 133 17.97 1.83 -4.05
N GLU A 134 18.17 2.69 -5.05
CA GLU A 134 17.11 3.08 -6.00
C GLU A 134 16.60 1.88 -6.80
N LEU A 135 17.50 1.03 -7.31
CA LEU A 135 17.13 -0.20 -8.00
C LEU A 135 16.40 -1.19 -7.08
N ALA A 136 16.81 -1.28 -5.80
CA ALA A 136 16.13 -2.09 -4.81
C ALA A 136 14.70 -1.58 -4.53
N LYS A 137 14.53 -0.25 -4.43
CA LYS A 137 13.21 0.41 -4.28
C LYS A 137 12.29 0.09 -5.47
N VAL A 138 12.79 0.21 -6.69
CA VAL A 138 12.02 -0.14 -7.89
C VAL A 138 11.62 -1.62 -7.86
N ARG A 139 12.56 -2.51 -7.53
CA ARG A 139 12.31 -3.96 -7.51
C ARG A 139 11.25 -4.35 -6.48
N ILE A 140 11.29 -3.81 -5.26
CA ILE A 140 10.29 -4.13 -4.23
C ILE A 140 8.90 -3.62 -4.61
N ILE A 141 8.80 -2.45 -5.25
CA ILE A 141 7.53 -1.91 -5.77
C ILE A 141 6.99 -2.81 -6.88
N GLU A 142 7.79 -3.10 -7.91
CA GLU A 142 7.36 -3.87 -9.08
C GLU A 142 6.86 -5.28 -8.72
N ALA A 143 7.51 -5.95 -7.77
CA ALA A 143 7.10 -7.27 -7.32
C ALA A 143 5.75 -7.27 -6.57
N ASN A 144 5.36 -6.13 -6.01
CA ASN A 144 4.16 -5.98 -5.19
C ASN A 144 2.97 -5.32 -5.92
N LEU A 145 3.10 -4.99 -7.21
CA LEU A 145 2.00 -4.39 -7.98
C LEU A 145 0.74 -5.28 -8.04
N ARG A 146 0.92 -6.60 -7.96
CA ARG A 146 -0.21 -7.56 -7.91
C ARG A 146 -1.05 -7.43 -6.64
N LEU A 147 -0.43 -7.06 -5.51
CA LEU A 147 -1.13 -6.80 -4.25
C LEU A 147 -2.05 -5.59 -4.40
N VAL A 148 -1.59 -4.53 -5.09
CA VAL A 148 -2.40 -3.32 -5.30
C VAL A 148 -3.68 -3.66 -6.07
N VAL A 149 -3.57 -4.43 -7.14
CA VAL A 149 -4.74 -4.86 -7.94
C VAL A 149 -5.71 -5.69 -7.11
N SER A 150 -5.22 -6.61 -6.27
CA SER A 150 -6.09 -7.46 -5.44
C SER A 150 -6.87 -6.68 -4.39
N VAL A 151 -6.28 -5.59 -3.86
CA VAL A 151 -6.96 -4.64 -2.97
C VAL A 151 -7.95 -3.77 -3.76
N ALA A 152 -7.52 -3.17 -4.87
CA ALA A 152 -8.32 -2.26 -5.68
C ALA A 152 -9.57 -2.89 -6.27
N LYS A 153 -9.55 -4.20 -6.58
CA LYS A 153 -10.71 -4.94 -7.10
C LYS A 153 -11.97 -4.77 -6.24
N ARG A 154 -11.84 -4.58 -4.92
CA ARG A 154 -12.97 -4.40 -3.98
C ARG A 154 -13.65 -3.03 -4.06
N TYR A 155 -13.02 -2.08 -4.77
CA TYR A 155 -13.45 -0.68 -4.90
C TYR A 155 -14.00 -0.34 -6.28
N VAL A 156 -13.95 -1.29 -7.23
CA VAL A 156 -14.50 -1.14 -8.58
C VAL A 156 -16.01 -0.88 -8.54
N GLY A 157 -16.50 -0.08 -9.48
CA GLY A 157 -17.93 0.25 -9.60
C GLY A 157 -18.40 1.37 -8.67
N ARG A 158 -17.49 2.06 -7.96
CA ARG A 158 -17.80 3.16 -7.04
C ARG A 158 -17.62 4.56 -7.64
N GLY A 159 -17.66 4.68 -8.97
CA GLY A 159 -17.56 5.97 -9.68
C GLY A 159 -16.15 6.36 -10.11
N VAL A 160 -15.11 5.61 -9.72
CA VAL A 160 -13.73 5.78 -10.20
C VAL A 160 -13.31 4.55 -11.03
N PRO A 161 -12.68 4.73 -12.21
CA PRO A 161 -12.16 3.64 -13.03
C PRO A 161 -11.15 2.74 -12.29
N MET A 162 -11.06 1.46 -12.69
CA MET A 162 -10.15 0.50 -12.06
C MET A 162 -8.68 0.93 -12.16
N LEU A 163 -8.25 1.46 -13.31
CA LEU A 163 -6.87 1.91 -13.49
C LEU A 163 -6.54 3.05 -12.54
N ASP A 164 -7.44 4.02 -12.38
CA ASP A 164 -7.24 5.15 -11.47
C ASP A 164 -7.15 4.68 -10.01
N LEU A 165 -8.02 3.75 -9.58
CA LEU A 165 -7.91 3.12 -8.27
C LEU A 165 -6.56 2.41 -8.07
N VAL A 166 -6.08 1.70 -9.09
CA VAL A 166 -4.77 1.04 -9.07
C VAL A 166 -3.64 2.05 -8.99
N GLN A 167 -3.71 3.16 -9.72
CA GLN A 167 -2.69 4.21 -9.65
C GLN A 167 -2.61 4.84 -8.26
N GLU A 168 -3.75 5.13 -7.64
CA GLU A 168 -3.81 5.66 -6.28
C GLU A 168 -3.30 4.63 -5.26
N GLY A 169 -3.65 3.36 -5.46
CA GLY A 169 -3.10 2.25 -4.69
C GLY A 169 -1.58 2.10 -4.84
N ASN A 170 -1.03 2.34 -6.03
CA ASN A 170 0.41 2.32 -6.29
C ASN A 170 1.11 3.46 -5.52
N LEU A 171 0.48 4.65 -5.41
CA LEU A 171 0.99 5.74 -4.55
C LEU A 171 0.95 5.36 -3.06
N GLY A 172 -0.04 4.57 -2.63
CA GLY A 172 -0.05 3.96 -1.29
C GLY A 172 1.10 2.97 -1.10
N LEU A 173 1.33 2.09 -2.08
CA LEU A 173 2.41 1.11 -2.06
C LEU A 173 3.80 1.76 -1.97
N ILE A 174 4.06 2.82 -2.75
CA ILE A 174 5.33 3.55 -2.71
C ILE A 174 5.60 4.10 -1.31
N ARG A 175 4.59 4.73 -0.69
CA ARG A 175 4.68 5.22 0.70
C ARG A 175 4.91 4.10 1.71
N ALA A 176 4.31 2.94 1.49
CA ALA A 176 4.56 1.77 2.32
C ALA A 176 6.02 1.32 2.23
N VAL A 177 6.61 1.29 1.03
CA VAL A 177 8.03 0.93 0.85
C VAL A 177 8.95 1.92 1.56
N GLU A 178 8.64 3.22 1.52
CA GLU A 178 9.45 4.26 2.17
C GLU A 178 9.43 4.18 3.70
N LYS A 179 8.39 3.60 4.28
CA LYS A 179 8.19 3.50 5.74
C LYS A 179 8.28 2.07 6.27
N PHE A 180 8.61 1.12 5.41
CA PHE A 180 8.66 -0.28 5.80
C PHE A 180 9.86 -0.54 6.71
N ASP A 181 9.61 -1.20 7.83
CA ASP A 181 10.62 -1.60 8.80
C ASP A 181 10.73 -3.12 8.82
N TYR A 182 11.85 -3.65 8.34
CA TYR A 182 12.11 -5.09 8.30
C TYR A 182 12.55 -5.66 9.66
N ALA A 183 13.00 -4.84 10.60
CA ALA A 183 13.42 -5.29 11.92
C ALA A 183 12.23 -5.78 12.76
N LYS A 184 11.01 -5.32 12.45
CA LYS A 184 9.76 -5.77 13.08
C LYS A 184 9.37 -7.21 12.74
N GLY A 185 10.00 -7.84 11.73
CA GLY A 185 9.78 -9.25 11.39
C GLY A 185 8.43 -9.59 10.77
N PHE A 186 7.62 -8.59 10.39
CA PHE A 186 6.38 -8.80 9.65
C PHE A 186 6.64 -8.78 8.13
N LYS A 187 5.87 -9.60 7.39
CA LYS A 187 5.89 -9.57 5.92
C LYS A 187 5.49 -8.20 5.40
N PHE A 188 6.11 -7.77 4.30
CA PHE A 188 5.83 -6.47 3.68
C PHE A 188 4.34 -6.31 3.30
N SER A 189 3.71 -7.37 2.79
CA SER A 189 2.31 -7.37 2.35
C SER A 189 1.31 -6.98 3.45
N THR A 190 1.58 -7.35 4.70
CA THR A 190 0.76 -6.99 5.86
C THR A 190 0.74 -5.47 6.05
N TYR A 191 1.91 -4.85 6.03
CA TYR A 191 2.07 -3.40 6.20
C TYR A 191 1.54 -2.62 4.98
N ALA A 192 1.88 -3.07 3.77
CA ALA A 192 1.51 -2.40 2.53
C ALA A 192 -0.01 -2.35 2.32
N THR A 193 -0.75 -3.37 2.75
CA THR A 193 -2.21 -3.43 2.58
C THR A 193 -2.93 -2.25 3.22
N TRP A 194 -2.45 -1.76 4.38
CA TRP A 194 -3.04 -0.59 5.05
C TRP A 194 -2.87 0.68 4.22
N TRP A 195 -1.64 0.97 3.78
CA TRP A 195 -1.34 2.15 2.96
C TRP A 195 -2.05 2.14 1.60
N ILE A 196 -2.15 0.97 0.97
CA ILE A 196 -2.88 0.82 -0.30
C ILE A 196 -4.37 1.11 -0.08
N ARG A 197 -4.97 0.53 0.96
CA ARG A 197 -6.39 0.76 1.28
C ARG A 197 -6.67 2.24 1.57
N GLN A 198 -5.79 2.87 2.33
CA GLN A 198 -5.95 4.27 2.72
C GLN A 198 -5.84 5.20 1.51
N ALA A 199 -4.87 4.97 0.63
CA ALA A 199 -4.71 5.74 -0.61
C ALA A 199 -5.95 5.62 -1.51
N ILE A 200 -6.44 4.40 -1.74
CA ILE A 200 -7.61 4.14 -2.58
C ILE A 200 -8.87 4.77 -1.97
N SER A 201 -9.08 4.63 -0.66
CA SER A 201 -10.28 5.15 0.01
C SER A 201 -10.32 6.68 0.01
N ARG A 202 -9.15 7.32 0.22
CA ARG A 202 -9.00 8.77 0.10
C ARG A 202 -9.27 9.25 -1.33
N ALA A 203 -8.68 8.60 -2.34
CA ALA A 203 -8.90 8.95 -3.73
C ALA A 203 -10.38 8.81 -4.13
N LEU A 204 -11.06 7.77 -3.63
CA LEU A 204 -12.48 7.58 -3.84
C LEU A 204 -13.30 8.72 -3.24
N ALA A 205 -13.01 9.14 -2.00
CA ALA A 205 -13.68 10.28 -1.38
C ALA A 205 -13.46 11.57 -2.21
N ASP A 206 -12.27 11.70 -2.80
CA ASP A 206 -11.86 12.90 -3.50
C ASP A 206 -12.36 13.01 -4.96
N GLN A 207 -12.46 11.88 -5.68
CA GLN A 207 -12.63 11.81 -7.13
C GLN A 207 -13.90 11.08 -7.59
N SER A 208 -14.61 10.34 -6.72
CA SER A 208 -15.77 9.52 -7.13
C SER A 208 -16.99 10.32 -7.63
N ARG A 209 -17.00 11.63 -7.40
CA ARG A 209 -18.13 12.49 -7.71
C ARG A 209 -17.73 13.53 -8.74
N THR A 210 -18.61 13.76 -9.71
CA THR A 210 -18.45 14.84 -10.72
C THR A 210 -18.27 16.20 -10.07
N ILE A 211 -18.99 16.45 -8.96
CA ILE A 211 -18.80 17.63 -8.12
C ILE A 211 -18.09 17.18 -6.86
N ARG A 212 -16.88 17.72 -6.65
CA ARG A 212 -16.06 17.40 -5.49
C ARG A 212 -16.77 17.77 -4.19
N VAL A 213 -16.78 16.83 -3.25
CA VAL A 213 -17.29 17.01 -1.90
C VAL A 213 -16.12 16.83 -0.92
N PRO A 214 -15.93 17.72 0.07
CA PRO A 214 -14.89 17.54 1.08
C PRO A 214 -15.02 16.22 1.84
N ILE A 215 -13.88 15.63 2.26
CA ILE A 215 -13.82 14.29 2.88
C ILE A 215 -14.73 14.16 4.10
N HIS A 216 -14.74 15.14 5.01
CA HIS A 216 -15.57 15.11 6.22
C HIS A 216 -17.08 15.08 5.93
N VAL A 217 -17.51 15.70 4.82
CA VAL A 217 -18.91 15.65 4.37
C VAL A 217 -19.21 14.28 3.77
N ALA A 218 -18.29 13.72 2.99
CA ALA A 218 -18.42 12.36 2.46
C ALA A 218 -18.53 11.33 3.61
N ASP A 219 -17.74 11.49 4.68
CA ASP A 219 -17.80 10.65 5.88
C ASP A 219 -19.14 10.78 6.61
N ALA A 220 -19.65 12.02 6.76
CA ALA A 220 -20.99 12.25 7.31
C ALA A 220 -22.09 11.54 6.49
N MET A 221 -22.06 11.67 5.16
CA MET A 221 -23.02 10.98 4.27
C MET A 221 -22.93 9.46 4.43
N ASN A 222 -21.71 8.94 4.49
CA ASN A 222 -21.44 7.52 4.65
C ASN A 222 -21.91 6.96 6.00
N ARG A 223 -21.79 7.74 7.08
CA ARG A 223 -22.35 7.41 8.40
C ARG A 223 -23.88 7.34 8.36
N VAL A 224 -24.53 8.32 7.69
CA VAL A 224 -25.98 8.31 7.50
C VAL A 224 -26.44 7.09 6.70
N LEU A 225 -25.76 6.75 5.60
CA LEU A 225 -26.09 5.57 4.80
C LEU A 225 -25.90 4.26 5.58
N ARG A 226 -24.90 4.18 6.47
CA ARG A 226 -24.73 3.02 7.37
C ARG A 226 -25.90 2.91 8.34
N ALA A 227 -26.19 3.98 9.09
CA ALA A 227 -27.32 4.01 10.02
C ALA A 227 -28.64 3.66 9.31
N GLN A 228 -28.85 4.17 8.09
CA GLN A 228 -30.04 3.84 7.30
C GLN A 228 -30.13 2.36 6.95
N ARG A 229 -29.01 1.69 6.60
CA ARG A 229 -29.00 0.24 6.33
C ARG A 229 -29.27 -0.57 7.59
N ASP A 230 -28.66 -0.19 8.70
CA ASP A 230 -28.85 -0.89 9.99
C ASP A 230 -30.30 -0.76 10.46
N LEU A 231 -30.89 0.44 10.38
CA LEU A 231 -32.31 0.66 10.67
C LEU A 231 -33.21 -0.11 9.70
N HIS A 232 -32.84 -0.20 8.42
CA HIS A 232 -33.61 -0.97 7.45
C HIS A 232 -33.65 -2.46 7.80
N GLN A 233 -32.52 -3.03 8.22
CA GLN A 233 -32.42 -4.42 8.64
C GLN A 233 -33.22 -4.69 9.93
N GLN A 234 -33.22 -3.75 10.87
CA GLN A 234 -33.97 -3.89 12.13
C GLN A 234 -35.48 -3.70 11.97
N LEU A 235 -35.90 -2.73 11.15
CA LEU A 235 -37.31 -2.32 11.03
C LEU A 235 -38.06 -3.04 9.90
N GLY A 236 -37.35 -3.73 8.99
CA GLY A 236 -37.93 -4.35 7.80
C GLY A 236 -38.56 -3.34 6.81
N ARG A 237 -38.31 -2.04 7.00
CA ARG A 237 -38.83 -0.94 6.16
C ARG A 237 -37.79 0.16 6.01
N ALA A 238 -37.96 1.04 5.02
CA ALA A 238 -37.08 2.19 4.88
C ALA A 238 -37.17 3.13 6.10
N ALA A 239 -36.02 3.64 6.54
CA ALA A 239 -35.96 4.66 7.58
C ALA A 239 -36.59 5.96 7.07
N THR A 240 -37.53 6.52 7.85
CA THR A 240 -38.15 7.82 7.56
C THR A 240 -37.27 8.94 8.08
N PRO A 241 -37.09 10.05 7.31
CA PRO A 241 -36.52 11.27 7.88
C PRO A 241 -37.44 11.74 9.03
N ALA A 242 -36.82 12.22 10.11
CA ALA A 242 -37.54 12.81 11.24
C ALA A 242 -38.12 14.18 10.87
#